data_AF-A0A0Q8II07-F1
#
_entry.id   AF-A0A0Q8II07-F1
#
_cell.length_a   1.000
_cell.length_b   1.000
_cell.length_c   1.000
_cell.angle_alpha   90.00
_cell.angle_beta   90.00
_cell.angle_gamma   90.00
#
_symmetry.space_group_name_H-M   'P 1'
#
loop_
_entity.id
_entity.type
_entity.pdbx_description
1 polymer ?
#
loop_
_entity_poly.entity_id
_entity_poly.type
_entity_poly.pdbx_seq_one_letter_code
_entity_poly.pdbx_strand_id
1 'polypeptide(L)'
;MQNLYLIRNRWKFRRAIPERLRPHIDGQITEFVRWLGSHEGQGKSPLPNITARYSKVASECAALIVMAEKRATGHFDALNAETIAHLIGKARHDLMHEDDEARFDSADEEVHAAVHGQLSALGGSSNGPPRPDRRWENRQGDLEASLEMNRHAYSRGRIDDFIRDEVVDRCAGFGLRVDTASDGFRNLARAYLALSIEVAEKALQRQTGEILPTPAPPPPIAAHAVRKPAKQTITGLATDWWKEAERTGRSRSTMEAYTRAAQQLSDFLGHDDANAVGNIDIVRFKDFRIEQGKTSKTVKNGDLSALKVLFTWGVANHRVAVHPGTVSLSVGKRKRTRPPGFTDAEAVSILAAAANYEPDGREPSQITKGKRWVPWLLAYTGARLGEMAQLRKEDVRHEDGRWIMRLTPEAGTIKTGDYRDVVMHPHLVQAGFPEFVRKAPAGHLFLKITREGPAGVRGALRTTKNRVTVFVRGVVTDPNVQPNHAWRHRFETTTSRLQKRMDTTNAITGHSKKNSAADYGDNGPDVQEAFFADWPWFDVEMKRNKEAPASTP
;
A
#
# COMPACT_ATOMS: atom_id res chain seq x y z
N MET A 1 -3.13 -28.97 41.20
CA MET A 1 -3.23 -28.46 39.81
C MET A 1 -4.41 -27.49 39.72
N GLN A 2 -4.16 -26.18 39.62
CA GLN A 2 -5.22 -25.17 39.45
C GLN A 2 -5.87 -25.30 38.06
N ASN A 3 -7.15 -24.93 37.94
CA ASN A 3 -7.90 -24.89 36.67
C ASN A 3 -8.08 -26.25 35.96
N LEU A 4 -7.87 -27.37 36.68
CA LEU A 4 -8.08 -28.74 36.18
C LEU A 4 -9.44 -29.28 36.67
N TYR A 5 -10.23 -29.84 35.76
CA TYR A 5 -11.57 -30.35 36.02
C TYR A 5 -11.74 -31.74 35.41
N LEU A 6 -12.45 -32.63 36.10
CA LEU A 6 -12.88 -33.93 35.57
C LEU A 6 -14.37 -33.83 35.21
N ILE A 7 -14.70 -33.93 33.93
CA ILE A 7 -16.07 -33.80 33.41
C ILE A 7 -16.38 -35.00 32.52
N ARG A 8 -17.46 -35.73 32.81
CA ARG A 8 -17.93 -36.89 32.00
C ARG A 8 -16.79 -37.87 31.66
N ASN A 9 -16.01 -38.25 32.67
CA ASN A 9 -14.86 -39.14 32.56
C ASN A 9 -13.69 -38.66 31.66
N ARG A 10 -13.55 -37.34 31.48
CA ARG A 10 -12.44 -36.73 30.73
C ARG A 10 -11.86 -35.54 31.48
N TRP A 11 -10.55 -35.40 31.45
CA TRP A 11 -9.84 -34.27 32.04
C TRP A 11 -9.88 -33.04 31.13
N LYS A 12 -10.20 -31.88 31.71
CA LYS A 12 -10.28 -30.58 31.04
C LYS A 12 -9.52 -29.53 31.84
N PHE A 13 -8.68 -28.75 31.16
CA PHE A 13 -8.17 -27.48 31.68
C PHE A 13 -9.12 -26.35 31.29
N ARG A 14 -9.49 -25.48 32.24
CA ARG A 14 -10.33 -24.30 32.01
C ARG A 14 -9.88 -23.14 32.88
N ARG A 15 -9.47 -22.03 32.27
CA ARG A 15 -9.17 -20.79 32.99
C ARG A 15 -9.96 -19.62 32.38
N ALA A 16 -10.67 -18.87 33.21
CA ALA A 16 -11.37 -17.67 32.77
C ALA A 16 -10.35 -16.57 32.39
N ILE A 17 -10.61 -15.91 31.27
CA ILE A 17 -9.80 -14.76 30.85
C ILE A 17 -10.39 -13.49 31.48
N PRO A 18 -9.57 -12.68 32.19
CA PRO A 18 -10.01 -11.38 32.73
C PRO A 18 -10.60 -10.51 31.62
N GLU A 19 -11.71 -9.82 31.90
CA GLU A 19 -12.44 -9.03 30.90
C GLU A 19 -11.55 -7.99 30.20
N ARG A 20 -10.67 -7.33 30.96
CA ARG A 20 -9.65 -6.40 30.44
C ARG A 20 -8.66 -6.99 29.43
N LEU A 21 -8.52 -8.33 29.38
CA LEU A 21 -7.56 -9.05 28.52
C LEU A 21 -8.20 -9.73 27.33
N ARG A 22 -9.53 -9.98 27.36
CA ARG A 22 -10.26 -10.64 26.27
C ARG A 22 -10.08 -9.96 24.91
N PRO A 23 -10.07 -8.60 24.81
CA PRO A 23 -9.83 -7.93 23.54
C PRO A 23 -8.43 -8.14 22.95
N HIS A 24 -7.49 -8.65 23.75
CA HIS A 24 -6.08 -8.83 23.39
C HIS A 24 -5.70 -10.29 23.11
N ILE A 25 -6.69 -11.19 23.08
CA ILE A 25 -6.54 -12.61 22.79
C ILE A 25 -7.32 -12.93 21.52
N ASP A 26 -6.70 -13.67 20.59
CA ASP A 26 -7.32 -14.05 19.34
C ASP A 26 -8.60 -14.87 19.57
N GLY A 27 -9.68 -14.52 18.87
CA GLY A 27 -11.00 -15.09 19.08
C GLY A 27 -11.78 -14.56 20.29
N GLN A 28 -11.24 -13.57 21.03
CA GLN A 28 -11.88 -12.91 22.18
C GLN A 28 -12.43 -13.90 23.22
N ILE A 29 -11.72 -15.00 23.42
CA ILE A 29 -12.20 -16.10 24.24
C ILE A 29 -12.46 -15.62 25.68
N THR A 30 -13.62 -15.98 26.21
CA THR A 30 -13.98 -15.73 27.62
C THR A 30 -13.27 -16.70 28.55
N GLU A 31 -12.88 -17.87 28.02
CA GLU A 31 -12.17 -18.93 28.73
C GLU A 31 -11.18 -19.66 27.83
N PHE A 32 -10.01 -19.96 28.37
CA PHE A 32 -9.05 -20.87 27.74
C PHE A 32 -9.38 -22.31 28.14
N VAL A 33 -9.74 -23.14 27.16
CA VAL A 33 -10.17 -24.54 27.37
C VAL A 33 -9.36 -25.50 26.51
N ARG A 34 -8.88 -26.58 27.14
CA ARG A 34 -8.24 -27.73 26.47
C ARG A 34 -8.66 -29.04 27.13
N TRP A 35 -8.96 -30.05 26.33
CA TRP A 35 -9.20 -31.41 26.80
C TRP A 35 -7.87 -32.17 26.86
N LEU A 36 -7.60 -32.85 27.98
CA LEU A 36 -6.31 -33.48 28.26
C LEU A 36 -6.32 -35.00 28.01
N GLY A 37 -7.50 -35.63 28.00
CA GLY A 37 -7.68 -37.06 27.73
C GLY A 37 -8.78 -37.70 28.58
N SER A 38 -9.00 -38.99 28.39
CA SER A 38 -9.93 -39.80 29.18
C SER A 38 -9.37 -40.09 30.57
N HIS A 39 -10.27 -40.33 31.52
CA HIS A 39 -9.93 -40.80 32.86
C HIS A 39 -10.03 -42.33 32.88
N GLU A 40 -8.87 -42.98 33.05
CA GLU A 40 -8.71 -44.44 32.93
C GLU A 40 -8.20 -45.09 34.23
N GLY A 41 -8.12 -44.33 35.33
CA GLY A 41 -7.55 -44.79 36.60
C GLY A 41 -8.58 -45.02 37.71
N GLN A 42 -8.30 -45.94 38.64
CA GLN A 42 -9.10 -46.12 39.86
C GLN A 42 -8.75 -45.03 40.89
N GLY A 43 -9.34 -43.83 40.76
CA GLY A 43 -9.18 -42.75 41.73
C GLY A 43 -9.31 -41.35 41.12
N LYS A 44 -9.40 -40.30 41.94
CA LYS A 44 -9.55 -38.89 41.46
C LYS A 44 -8.23 -38.22 41.05
N SER A 45 -7.12 -38.96 40.99
CA SER A 45 -5.80 -38.42 40.66
C SER A 45 -5.46 -38.59 39.16
N PRO A 46 -4.89 -37.56 38.50
CA PRO A 46 -4.51 -37.64 37.08
C PRO A 46 -3.29 -38.55 36.87
N LEU A 47 -3.29 -39.31 35.77
CA LEU A 47 -2.16 -40.14 35.33
C LEU A 47 -0.96 -39.28 34.88
N PRO A 48 0.27 -39.84 34.81
CA PRO A 48 1.49 -39.09 34.42
C PRO A 48 1.40 -38.40 33.05
N ASN A 49 0.79 -39.05 32.05
CA ASN A 49 0.55 -38.48 30.73
C ASN A 49 -0.41 -37.27 30.77
N ILE A 50 -1.45 -37.32 31.61
CA ILE A 50 -2.38 -36.20 31.85
C ILE A 50 -1.64 -35.06 32.57
N THR A 51 -0.74 -35.40 33.49
CA THR A 51 0.09 -34.44 34.23
C THR A 51 1.06 -33.69 33.30
N ALA A 52 1.72 -34.39 32.38
CA ALA A 52 2.58 -33.78 31.37
C ALA A 52 1.80 -32.84 30.42
N ARG A 53 0.64 -33.29 29.92
CA ARG A 53 -0.26 -32.46 29.10
C ARG A 53 -0.79 -31.26 29.88
N TYR A 54 -1.11 -31.44 31.16
CA TYR A 54 -1.52 -30.35 32.05
C TYR A 54 -0.44 -29.27 32.14
N SER A 55 0.82 -29.63 32.41
CA SER A 55 1.91 -28.66 32.53
C SER A 55 2.14 -27.88 31.23
N LYS A 56 2.06 -28.55 30.07
CA LYS A 56 2.13 -27.90 28.75
C LYS A 56 0.99 -26.90 28.55
N VAL A 57 -0.25 -27.34 28.74
CA VAL A 57 -1.46 -26.50 28.56
C VAL A 57 -1.51 -25.34 29.57
N ALA A 58 -1.05 -25.56 30.80
CA ALA A 58 -0.96 -24.52 31.81
C ALA A 58 0.06 -23.44 31.43
N SER A 59 1.19 -23.84 30.85
CA SER A 59 2.23 -22.92 30.34
C SER A 59 1.74 -22.14 29.13
N GLU A 60 1.05 -22.80 28.18
CA GLU A 60 0.38 -22.13 27.05
C GLU A 60 -0.62 -21.07 27.52
N CYS A 61 -1.45 -21.40 28.51
CA CYS A 61 -2.43 -20.47 29.07
C CYS A 61 -1.75 -19.30 29.80
N ALA A 62 -0.66 -19.55 30.53
CA ALA A 62 0.12 -18.52 31.20
C ALA A 62 0.79 -17.58 30.19
N ALA A 63 1.42 -18.12 29.13
CA ALA A 63 2.02 -17.35 28.05
C ALA A 63 0.97 -16.50 27.32
N LEU A 64 -0.21 -17.06 27.04
CA LEU A 64 -1.34 -16.34 26.44
C LEU A 64 -1.77 -15.14 27.29
N ILE A 65 -1.87 -15.31 28.61
CA ILE A 65 -2.28 -14.25 29.53
C ILE A 65 -1.18 -13.19 29.66
N VAL A 66 0.09 -13.59 29.79
CA VAL A 66 1.23 -12.65 29.81
C VAL A 66 1.28 -11.85 28.51
N MET A 67 1.07 -12.51 27.37
CA MET A 67 1.01 -11.85 26.07
C MET A 67 -0.20 -10.92 25.96
N ALA A 68 -1.37 -11.32 26.48
CA ALA A 68 -2.56 -10.47 26.53
C ALA A 68 -2.34 -9.26 27.44
N GLU A 69 -1.65 -9.41 28.57
CA GLU A 69 -1.29 -8.32 29.49
C GLU A 69 -0.28 -7.37 28.85
N LYS A 70 0.74 -7.91 28.19
CA LYS A 70 1.69 -7.11 27.42
C LYS A 70 0.97 -6.37 26.30
N ARG A 71 0.09 -7.04 25.54
CA ARG A 71 -0.78 -6.46 24.50
C ARG A 71 -1.65 -5.34 25.06
N ALA A 72 -2.30 -5.56 26.20
CA ALA A 72 -3.16 -4.59 26.89
C ALA A 72 -2.40 -3.35 27.39
N THR A 73 -1.12 -3.52 27.74
CA THR A 73 -0.30 -2.45 28.33
C THR A 73 0.62 -1.76 27.32
N GLY A 74 0.66 -2.19 26.06
CA GLY A 74 1.46 -1.55 25.00
C GLY A 74 2.98 -1.83 25.07
N HIS A 75 3.43 -2.75 25.92
CA HIS A 75 4.86 -3.01 26.13
C HIS A 75 5.43 -4.05 25.16
N PHE A 76 6.67 -3.83 24.70
CA PHE A 76 7.49 -4.81 23.97
C PHE A 76 8.75 -5.15 24.77
N ASP A 77 9.17 -6.41 24.71
CA ASP A 77 10.39 -6.92 25.33
C ASP A 77 11.60 -6.58 24.45
N ALA A 78 12.71 -6.19 25.08
CA ALA A 78 13.95 -5.94 24.38
C ALA A 78 14.63 -7.26 23.96
N LEU A 79 14.87 -7.41 22.66
CA LEU A 79 15.67 -8.52 22.11
C LEU A 79 17.16 -8.14 22.12
N ASN A 80 17.81 -8.36 23.26
CA ASN A 80 19.26 -8.20 23.38
C ASN A 80 20.00 -9.43 22.81
N ALA A 81 21.33 -9.35 22.71
CA ALA A 81 22.15 -10.42 22.10
C ALA A 81 22.00 -11.78 22.82
N GLU A 82 21.86 -11.77 24.14
CA GLU A 82 21.68 -12.98 24.96
C GLU A 82 20.31 -13.63 24.69
N THR A 83 19.24 -12.83 24.66
CA THR A 83 17.88 -13.29 24.30
C THR A 83 17.85 -13.87 22.89
N ILE A 84 18.47 -13.20 21.91
CA ILE A 84 18.53 -13.67 20.53
C ILE A 84 19.29 -15.00 20.45
N ALA A 85 20.44 -15.12 21.11
CA ALA A 85 21.23 -16.35 21.12
C ALA A 85 20.44 -17.53 21.72
N HIS A 86 19.68 -17.30 22.78
CA HIS A 86 18.83 -18.33 23.39
C HIS A 86 17.66 -18.74 22.48
N LEU A 87 16.95 -17.79 21.88
CA LEU A 87 15.85 -18.06 20.96
C LEU A 87 16.32 -18.89 19.76
N ILE A 88 17.47 -18.53 19.17
CA ILE A 88 18.09 -19.28 18.07
C ILE A 88 18.58 -20.66 18.52
N GLY A 89 19.20 -20.75 19.70
CA GLY A 89 19.63 -22.02 20.28
C GLY A 89 18.48 -23.00 20.50
N LYS A 90 17.35 -22.53 21.04
CA LYS A 90 16.15 -23.36 21.22
C LYS A 90 15.55 -23.75 19.87
N ALA A 91 15.42 -22.80 18.95
CA ALA A 91 14.86 -23.08 17.62
C ALA A 91 15.68 -24.11 16.85
N ARG A 92 17.01 -24.07 16.96
CA ARG A 92 17.90 -25.08 16.39
C ARG A 92 17.62 -26.47 16.94
N HIS A 93 17.52 -26.60 18.27
CA HIS A 93 17.17 -27.86 18.92
C HIS A 93 15.82 -28.37 18.42
N ASP A 94 14.78 -27.54 18.43
CA ASP A 94 13.42 -27.93 18.06
C ASP A 94 13.33 -28.43 16.62
N LEU A 95 13.85 -27.66 15.66
CA LEU A 95 13.78 -28.04 14.24
C LEU A 95 14.60 -29.29 13.93
N MET A 96 15.79 -29.44 14.55
CA MET A 96 16.61 -30.65 14.36
C MET A 96 16.01 -31.87 15.06
N HIS A 97 15.31 -31.69 16.18
CA HIS A 97 14.59 -32.76 16.87
C HIS A 97 13.36 -33.20 16.09
N GLU A 98 12.59 -32.25 15.55
CA GLU A 98 11.45 -32.54 14.67
C GLU A 98 11.88 -33.29 13.40
N ASP A 99 13.01 -32.92 12.78
CA ASP A 99 13.56 -33.67 11.65
C ASP A 99 13.94 -35.11 12.03
N ASP A 100 14.51 -35.30 13.23
CA ASP A 100 14.93 -36.61 13.76
C ASP A 100 13.71 -37.50 14.04
N GLU A 101 12.72 -36.99 14.78
CA GLU A 101 11.47 -37.71 15.07
C GLU A 101 10.70 -38.07 13.79
N ALA A 102 10.58 -37.12 12.86
CA ALA A 102 9.90 -37.36 11.59
C ALA A 102 10.60 -38.43 10.74
N ARG A 103 11.89 -38.75 10.97
CA ARG A 103 12.55 -39.84 10.23
C ARG A 103 12.08 -41.22 10.68
N PHE A 104 11.66 -41.35 11.94
CA PHE A 104 11.25 -42.62 12.55
C PHE A 104 9.74 -42.73 12.78
N ASP A 105 8.96 -41.72 12.41
CA ASP A 105 7.49 -41.73 12.45
C ASP A 105 6.90 -42.54 11.27
N SER A 106 6.20 -43.63 11.57
CA SER A 106 5.53 -44.52 10.60
C SER A 106 4.14 -44.03 10.18
N ALA A 107 3.58 -43.01 10.83
CA ALA A 107 2.18 -42.60 10.63
C ALA A 107 1.89 -42.11 9.21
N ASP A 108 2.84 -41.43 8.56
CA ASP A 108 2.69 -40.96 7.17
C ASP A 108 2.62 -42.12 6.16
N GLU A 109 3.38 -43.20 6.41
CA GLU A 109 3.34 -44.40 5.57
C GLU A 109 2.01 -45.14 5.72
N GLU A 110 1.48 -45.18 6.95
CA GLU A 110 0.17 -45.76 7.27
C GLU A 110 -0.99 -44.98 6.63
N VAL A 111 -0.96 -43.64 6.66
CA VAL A 111 -1.97 -42.79 6.02
C VAL A 111 -1.91 -42.92 4.49
N HIS A 112 -0.73 -42.93 3.90
CA HIS A 112 -0.59 -43.11 2.46
C HIS A 112 -1.06 -44.52 2.02
N ALA A 113 -0.74 -45.56 2.79
CA ALA A 113 -1.26 -46.91 2.57
C ALA A 113 -2.80 -46.95 2.64
N ALA A 114 -3.40 -46.25 3.60
CA ALA A 114 -4.85 -46.16 3.75
C ALA A 114 -5.53 -45.43 2.58
N VAL A 115 -4.98 -44.29 2.13
CA VAL A 115 -5.48 -43.53 0.97
C VAL A 115 -5.34 -44.33 -0.32
N HIS A 116 -4.23 -45.04 -0.50
CA HIS A 116 -4.03 -45.93 -1.64
C HIS A 116 -5.04 -47.09 -1.64
N GLY A 117 -5.31 -47.67 -0.47
CA GLY A 117 -6.35 -48.69 -0.30
C GLY A 117 -7.74 -48.19 -0.67
N GLN A 118 -8.10 -46.96 -0.25
CA GLN A 118 -9.39 -46.34 -0.58
C GLN A 118 -9.55 -46.03 -2.06
N LEU A 119 -8.50 -45.51 -2.72
CA LEU A 119 -8.52 -45.21 -4.16
C LEU A 119 -8.60 -46.48 -5.01
N SER A 120 -7.90 -47.54 -4.60
CA SER A 120 -7.96 -48.85 -5.25
C SER A 120 -9.36 -49.47 -5.13
N ALA A 121 -10.02 -49.32 -3.98
CA ALA A 121 -11.38 -49.81 -3.75
C ALA A 121 -12.45 -49.07 -4.59
N LEU A 122 -12.19 -47.83 -5.01
CA LEU A 122 -13.08 -47.02 -5.84
C LEU A 122 -12.87 -47.21 -7.35
N GLY A 123 -12.04 -48.18 -7.76
CA GLY A 123 -11.73 -48.44 -9.17
C GLY A 123 -10.85 -47.37 -9.83
N GLY A 124 -10.25 -46.49 -9.04
CA GLY A 124 -9.26 -45.52 -9.53
C GLY A 124 -7.94 -46.23 -9.80
N SER A 125 -7.44 -46.14 -11.04
CA SER A 125 -6.07 -46.57 -11.35
C SER A 125 -5.09 -45.55 -10.76
N SER A 126 -4.40 -45.92 -9.69
CA SER A 126 -3.17 -45.22 -9.30
C SER A 126 -2.12 -45.53 -10.36
N ASN A 127 -1.83 -44.56 -11.23
CA ASN A 127 -0.81 -44.68 -12.26
C ASN A 127 0.58 -44.86 -11.62
N GLY A 128 1.04 -46.11 -11.51
CA GLY A 128 2.43 -46.49 -11.24
C GLY A 128 2.62 -47.42 -10.03
N PRO A 129 3.70 -48.23 -10.02
CA PRO A 129 4.05 -49.06 -8.86
C PRO A 129 4.32 -48.19 -7.62
N PRO A 130 4.10 -48.72 -6.40
CA PRO A 130 4.47 -48.04 -5.17
C PRO A 130 5.94 -47.62 -5.25
N ARG A 131 6.21 -46.33 -5.02
CA ARG A 131 7.57 -45.79 -4.93
C ARG A 131 7.92 -45.65 -3.45
N PRO A 132 8.67 -46.60 -2.85
CA PRO A 132 8.98 -46.59 -1.42
C PRO A 132 9.71 -45.31 -1.01
N ASP A 133 10.56 -44.80 -1.90
CA ASP A 133 11.38 -43.63 -1.63
C ASP A 133 10.69 -42.30 -1.93
N ARG A 134 9.44 -42.29 -2.42
CA ARG A 134 8.73 -41.06 -2.81
C ARG A 134 8.64 -40.04 -1.69
N ARG A 135 8.46 -40.50 -0.45
CA ARG A 135 8.46 -39.65 0.75
C ARG A 135 9.79 -38.89 0.89
N TRP A 136 10.89 -39.60 0.67
CA TRP A 136 12.25 -39.07 0.76
C TRP A 136 12.59 -38.21 -0.45
N GLU A 137 12.19 -38.59 -1.66
CA GLU A 137 12.31 -37.78 -2.88
C GLU A 137 11.60 -36.42 -2.72
N ASN A 138 10.35 -36.43 -2.22
CA ASN A 138 9.59 -35.20 -1.96
C ASN A 138 10.28 -34.34 -0.89
N ARG A 139 10.68 -34.95 0.23
CA ARG A 139 11.38 -34.26 1.31
C ARG A 139 12.68 -33.62 0.82
N GLN A 140 13.44 -34.32 -0.02
CA GLN A 140 14.66 -33.79 -0.63
C GLN A 140 14.35 -32.57 -1.49
N GLY A 141 13.35 -32.67 -2.38
CA GLY A 141 12.92 -31.56 -3.22
C GLY A 141 12.45 -30.35 -2.41
N ASP A 142 11.68 -30.57 -1.34
CA ASP A 142 11.21 -29.51 -0.45
C ASP A 142 12.37 -28.82 0.30
N LEU A 143 13.34 -29.59 0.79
CA LEU A 143 14.54 -29.07 1.47
C LEU A 143 15.43 -28.28 0.51
N GLU A 144 15.68 -28.78 -0.69
CA GLU A 144 16.48 -28.09 -1.72
C GLU A 144 15.82 -26.78 -2.16
N ALA A 145 14.50 -26.81 -2.43
CA ALA A 145 13.75 -25.62 -2.80
C ALA A 145 13.74 -24.56 -1.68
N SER A 146 13.53 -24.98 -0.43
CA SER A 146 13.58 -24.10 0.74
C SER A 146 14.97 -23.50 0.95
N LEU A 147 16.02 -24.32 0.82
CA LEU A 147 17.41 -23.90 0.93
C LEU A 147 17.78 -22.86 -0.13
N GLU A 148 17.41 -23.09 -1.38
CA GLU A 148 17.63 -22.15 -2.48
C GLU A 148 16.93 -20.81 -2.22
N MET A 149 15.65 -20.86 -1.86
CA MET A 149 14.85 -19.67 -1.55
C MET A 149 15.47 -18.86 -0.39
N ASN A 150 15.84 -19.54 0.70
CA ASN A 150 16.41 -18.90 1.88
C ASN A 150 17.80 -18.31 1.59
N ARG A 151 18.67 -19.01 0.84
CA ARG A 151 19.97 -18.48 0.41
C ARG A 151 19.81 -17.25 -0.49
N HIS A 152 18.87 -17.29 -1.43
CA HIS A 152 18.56 -16.14 -2.27
C HIS A 152 18.07 -14.96 -1.42
N ALA A 153 17.15 -15.17 -0.49
CA ALA A 153 16.68 -14.12 0.43
C ALA A 153 17.82 -13.53 1.28
N TYR A 154 18.65 -14.39 1.87
CA TYR A 154 19.77 -14.01 2.73
C TYR A 154 20.81 -13.18 1.97
N SER A 155 21.20 -13.60 0.76
CA SER A 155 22.18 -12.89 -0.08
C SER A 155 21.73 -11.48 -0.49
N ARG A 156 20.41 -11.22 -0.49
CA ARG A 156 19.81 -9.92 -0.84
C ARG A 156 19.38 -9.11 0.38
N GLY A 157 19.69 -9.59 1.60
CA GLY A 157 19.27 -8.97 2.85
C GLY A 157 17.75 -8.86 2.99
N ARG A 158 17.00 -9.80 2.39
CA ARG A 158 15.54 -9.83 2.44
C ARG A 158 15.09 -10.86 3.47
N ILE A 159 14.15 -10.45 4.32
CA ILE A 159 13.40 -11.33 5.21
C ILE A 159 11.99 -11.40 4.61
N ASP A 160 11.55 -12.59 4.23
CA ASP A 160 10.17 -12.79 3.76
C ASP A 160 9.17 -12.83 4.92
N ASP A 161 7.88 -12.80 4.58
CA ASP A 161 6.80 -12.80 5.56
C ASP A 161 6.73 -14.11 6.35
N PHE A 162 7.14 -15.25 5.76
CA PHE A 162 7.13 -16.56 6.44
C PHE A 162 8.12 -16.60 7.60
N ILE A 163 9.38 -16.23 7.34
CA ILE A 163 10.42 -16.11 8.38
C ILE A 163 10.00 -15.11 9.45
N ARG A 164 9.37 -14.01 9.03
CA ARG A 164 8.89 -12.99 9.95
C ARG A 164 7.83 -13.52 10.91
N ASP A 165 6.85 -14.26 10.39
CA ASP A 165 5.75 -14.84 11.18
C ASP A 165 6.27 -15.93 12.12
N GLU A 166 7.14 -16.81 11.63
CA GLU A 166 7.76 -17.87 12.44
C GLU A 166 8.58 -17.31 13.62
N VAL A 167 9.31 -16.21 13.40
CA VAL A 167 10.05 -15.52 14.46
C VAL A 167 9.11 -14.89 15.49
N VAL A 168 7.97 -14.34 15.05
CA VAL A 168 6.93 -13.80 15.95
C VAL A 168 6.34 -14.91 16.81
N ASP A 169 5.99 -16.04 16.21
CA ASP A 169 5.39 -17.18 16.92
C ASP A 169 6.35 -17.77 17.95
N ARG A 170 7.63 -17.89 17.61
CA ARG A 170 8.66 -18.32 18.56
C ARG A 170 8.82 -17.33 19.71
N CYS A 171 8.87 -16.03 19.43
CA CYS A 171 8.89 -15.02 20.49
C CYS A 171 7.67 -15.15 21.42
N ALA A 172 6.48 -15.34 20.85
CA ALA A 172 5.25 -15.53 21.61
C ALA A 172 5.27 -16.80 22.47
N GLY A 173 5.87 -17.90 21.97
CA GLY A 173 6.07 -19.14 22.73
C GLY A 173 6.94 -18.97 23.97
N PHE A 174 7.83 -17.98 23.97
CA PHE A 174 8.62 -17.56 25.13
C PHE A 174 7.97 -16.43 25.96
N GLY A 175 6.73 -16.06 25.63
CA GLY A 175 6.02 -14.96 26.28
C GLY A 175 6.62 -13.58 25.95
N LEU A 176 7.37 -13.46 24.86
CA LEU A 176 7.98 -12.22 24.40
C LEU A 176 7.05 -11.51 23.42
N ARG A 177 6.74 -10.26 23.74
CA ARG A 177 6.07 -9.35 22.81
C ARG A 177 7.15 -8.53 22.11
N VAL A 178 7.38 -8.80 20.84
CA VAL A 178 8.49 -8.21 20.09
C VAL A 178 8.00 -7.17 19.08
N ASP A 179 8.72 -6.05 18.98
CA ASP A 179 8.46 -5.06 17.96
C ASP A 179 9.12 -5.51 16.66
N THR A 180 8.30 -5.92 15.69
CA THR A 180 8.78 -6.42 14.38
C THR A 180 9.55 -5.39 13.55
N ALA A 181 9.45 -4.09 13.91
CA ALA A 181 10.23 -3.02 13.29
C ALA A 181 11.57 -2.75 13.99
N SER A 182 11.79 -3.29 15.20
CA SER A 182 12.99 -3.03 15.99
C SER A 182 14.25 -3.65 15.39
N ASP A 183 15.41 -3.05 15.68
CA ASP A 183 16.71 -3.62 15.33
C ASP A 183 16.92 -5.00 15.94
N GLY A 184 16.47 -5.20 17.18
CA GLY A 184 16.51 -6.50 17.86
C GLY A 184 15.73 -7.56 17.11
N PHE A 185 14.53 -7.23 16.62
CA PHE A 185 13.74 -8.17 15.81
C PHE A 185 14.34 -8.39 14.43
N ARG A 186 14.85 -7.35 13.76
CA ARG A 186 15.57 -7.51 12.48
C ARG A 186 16.81 -8.38 12.62
N ASN A 187 17.53 -8.26 13.74
CA ASN A 187 18.67 -9.11 14.06
C ASN A 187 18.24 -10.55 14.34
N LEU A 188 17.15 -10.74 15.10
CA LEU A 188 16.60 -12.07 15.35
C LEU A 188 16.10 -12.73 14.06
N ALA A 189 15.35 -12.03 13.21
CA ALA A 189 14.82 -12.58 11.97
C ALA A 189 15.93 -12.92 10.96
N ARG A 190 17.00 -12.12 10.91
CA ARG A 190 18.20 -12.43 10.13
C ARG A 190 18.93 -13.66 10.67
N ALA A 191 19.08 -13.75 11.99
CA ALA A 191 19.69 -14.91 12.64
C ALA A 191 18.83 -16.18 12.43
N TYR A 192 17.50 -16.03 12.41
CA TYR A 192 16.58 -17.11 12.13
C TYR A 192 16.62 -17.56 10.67
N LEU A 193 16.70 -16.64 9.70
CA LEU A 193 16.90 -17.00 8.30
C LEU A 193 18.23 -17.75 8.09
N ALA A 194 19.30 -17.32 8.76
CA ALA A 194 20.57 -18.06 8.76
C ALA A 194 20.43 -19.46 9.38
N LEU A 195 19.68 -19.57 10.48
CA LEU A 195 19.36 -20.85 11.11
C LEU A 195 18.54 -21.76 10.16
N SER A 196 17.56 -21.23 9.43
CA SER A 196 16.76 -22.00 8.48
C SER A 196 17.62 -22.59 7.36
N ILE A 197 18.64 -21.86 6.90
CA ILE A 197 19.65 -22.36 5.96
C ILE A 197 20.48 -23.48 6.62
N GLU A 198 21.03 -23.23 7.81
CA GLU A 198 21.84 -24.20 8.58
C GLU A 198 21.09 -25.52 8.80
N VAL A 199 19.81 -25.46 9.19
CA VAL A 199 18.99 -26.64 9.46
C VAL A 199 18.65 -27.39 8.17
N ALA A 200 18.32 -26.70 7.08
CA ALA A 200 18.03 -27.35 5.81
C ALA A 200 19.26 -28.08 5.24
N GLU A 201 20.45 -27.48 5.35
CA GLU A 201 21.71 -28.12 4.96
C GLU A 201 21.98 -29.39 5.79
N LYS A 202 21.80 -29.32 7.11
CA LYS A 202 21.96 -30.47 8.01
C LYS A 202 20.92 -31.56 7.75
N ALA A 203 19.68 -31.19 7.42
CA ALA A 203 18.64 -32.15 7.08
C ALA A 203 18.95 -32.89 5.76
N LEU A 204 19.52 -32.19 4.78
CA LEU A 204 20.03 -32.80 3.53
C LEU A 204 21.22 -33.73 3.80
N GLN A 205 22.16 -33.33 4.65
CA GLN A 205 23.28 -34.19 5.09
C GLN A 205 22.78 -35.47 5.78
N ARG A 206 21.81 -35.35 6.68
CA ARG A 206 21.16 -36.53 7.27
C ARG A 206 20.49 -37.43 6.21
N GLN A 207 19.96 -36.84 5.14
CA GLN A 207 19.34 -37.59 4.05
C GLN A 207 20.35 -38.35 3.17
N THR A 208 21.59 -37.88 3.08
CA THR A 208 22.70 -38.61 2.43
C THR A 208 23.36 -39.67 3.33
N GLY A 209 22.86 -39.85 4.56
CA GLY A 209 23.35 -40.83 5.52
C GLY A 209 24.37 -40.29 6.53
N GLU A 210 24.63 -38.98 6.56
CA GLU A 210 25.53 -38.39 7.55
C GLU A 210 24.89 -38.36 8.96
N ILE A 211 25.60 -38.88 9.96
CA ILE A 211 25.10 -38.95 11.34
C ILE A 211 25.36 -37.61 12.05
N LEU A 212 24.33 -36.76 12.11
CA LEU A 212 24.40 -35.46 12.78
C LEU A 212 23.52 -35.46 14.04
N PRO A 213 24.11 -35.38 15.25
CA PRO A 213 23.35 -35.40 16.49
C PRO A 213 22.51 -34.13 16.66
N THR A 214 21.31 -34.28 17.21
CA THR A 214 20.47 -33.15 17.59
C THR A 214 21.09 -32.44 18.80
N PRO A 215 21.34 -31.11 18.75
CA PRO A 215 21.97 -30.38 19.85
C PRO A 215 21.05 -30.33 21.07
N ALA A 216 21.61 -30.31 22.28
CA ALA A 216 20.83 -30.16 23.51
C ALA A 216 20.18 -28.75 23.60
N PRO A 217 19.01 -28.62 24.25
CA PRO A 217 18.36 -27.31 24.42
C PRO A 217 19.20 -26.40 25.32
N PRO A 218 19.24 -25.07 25.05
CA PRO A 218 19.98 -24.13 25.88
C PRO A 218 19.35 -23.99 27.29
N PRO A 219 20.13 -23.66 28.34
CA PRO A 219 19.60 -23.39 29.66
C PRO A 219 18.67 -22.16 29.66
N PRO A 220 17.64 -22.12 30.54
CA PRO A 220 16.69 -21.00 30.61
C PRO A 220 17.35 -19.70 31.13
N ILE A 221 16.93 -18.55 30.61
CA ILE A 221 17.35 -17.20 31.05
C ILE A 221 16.25 -16.54 31.91
N ALA A 222 16.63 -15.66 32.86
CA ALA A 222 15.71 -14.87 33.70
C ALA A 222 15.03 -13.68 32.97
N ALA A 223 13.86 -13.25 33.48
CA ALA A 223 12.89 -12.35 32.83
C ALA A 223 13.37 -10.91 32.50
N HIS A 224 12.81 -10.32 31.42
CA HIS A 224 13.20 -9.04 30.79
C HIS A 224 12.59 -7.76 31.44
N ALA A 225 13.28 -6.62 31.28
CA ALA A 225 12.91 -5.29 31.83
C ALA A 225 12.07 -4.41 30.86
N VAL A 226 11.20 -3.55 31.43
CA VAL A 226 10.12 -2.77 30.76
C VAL A 226 10.43 -1.25 30.68
N ARG A 227 9.95 -0.54 29.63
CA ARG A 227 10.08 0.95 29.49
C ARG A 227 8.76 1.63 29.08
N LYS A 228 8.48 2.85 29.58
CA LYS A 228 7.24 3.66 29.38
C LYS A 228 7.24 4.51 28.08
N PRO A 229 6.10 4.68 27.38
CA PRO A 229 5.98 5.54 26.20
C PRO A 229 5.72 7.02 26.51
N ALA A 230 6.08 7.90 25.58
CA ALA A 230 5.82 9.34 25.63
C ALA A 230 4.34 9.65 25.34
N LYS A 231 3.80 10.74 25.92
CA LYS A 231 2.46 11.24 25.61
C LYS A 231 2.42 11.75 24.16
N GLN A 232 1.52 11.22 23.34
CA GLN A 232 1.34 11.66 21.94
C GLN A 232 -0.13 11.58 21.52
N THR A 233 -0.56 12.51 20.66
CA THR A 233 -1.93 12.57 20.14
C THR A 233 -2.09 12.12 18.69
N ILE A 234 -3.30 11.73 18.28
CA ILE A 234 -3.59 11.27 16.91
C ILE A 234 -3.38 12.43 15.93
N THR A 235 -3.89 13.60 16.28
CA THR A 235 -3.66 14.85 15.51
C THR A 235 -2.20 15.30 15.56
N GLY A 236 -1.51 15.07 16.68
CA GLY A 236 -0.09 15.34 16.89
C GLY A 236 0.80 14.54 15.94
N LEU A 237 0.45 13.28 15.65
CA LEU A 237 1.16 12.45 14.67
C LEU A 237 1.18 13.11 13.28
N ALA A 238 0.06 13.69 12.83
CA ALA A 238 0.01 14.37 11.53
C ALA A 238 0.89 15.63 11.51
N THR A 239 0.87 16.39 12.60
CA THR A 239 1.66 17.61 12.76
C THR A 239 3.16 17.30 12.78
N ASP A 240 3.57 16.29 13.56
CA ASP A 240 4.97 15.93 13.69
C ASP A 240 5.50 15.23 12.42
N TRP A 241 4.72 14.35 11.80
CA TRP A 241 5.05 13.76 10.50
C TRP A 241 5.30 14.83 9.45
N TRP A 242 4.49 15.90 9.43
CA TRP A 242 4.63 16.98 8.45
C TRP A 242 5.97 17.73 8.57
N LYS A 243 6.51 17.91 9.79
CA LYS A 243 7.80 18.59 10.01
C LYS A 243 8.94 17.92 9.24
N GLU A 244 8.89 16.59 9.08
CA GLU A 244 9.84 15.83 8.28
C GLU A 244 9.43 15.79 6.81
N ALA A 245 8.16 15.48 6.53
CA ALA A 245 7.67 15.30 5.17
C ALA A 245 7.80 16.56 4.30
N GLU A 246 7.62 17.75 4.87
CA GLU A 246 7.79 19.02 4.15
C GLU A 246 9.22 19.19 3.60
N ARG A 247 10.23 18.74 4.35
CA ARG A 247 11.64 18.82 3.93
C ARG A 247 11.97 17.87 2.79
N THR A 248 11.17 16.81 2.62
CA THR A 248 11.31 15.82 1.53
C THR A 248 10.49 16.17 0.29
N GLY A 249 9.94 17.40 0.22
CA GLY A 249 9.17 17.87 -0.94
C GLY A 249 7.75 17.28 -1.04
N ARG A 250 7.19 16.70 0.04
CA ARG A 250 5.81 16.20 0.02
C ARG A 250 4.80 17.32 -0.17
N SER A 251 3.75 17.05 -0.94
CA SER A 251 2.75 18.07 -1.28
C SER A 251 1.93 18.51 -0.06
N ARG A 252 1.60 19.80 0.03
CA ARG A 252 0.70 20.31 1.09
C ARG A 252 -0.69 19.67 1.05
N SER A 253 -1.17 19.25 -0.12
CA SER A 253 -2.44 18.50 -0.22
C SER A 253 -2.37 17.14 0.48
N THR A 254 -1.20 16.51 0.57
CA THR A 254 -1.01 15.27 1.33
C THR A 254 -1.14 15.54 2.82
N MET A 255 -0.51 16.61 3.31
CA MET A 255 -0.67 17.06 4.70
C MET A 255 -2.13 17.34 5.04
N GLU A 256 -2.82 18.15 4.23
CA GLU A 256 -4.24 18.47 4.44
C GLU A 256 -5.15 17.22 4.43
N ALA A 257 -4.77 16.18 3.68
CA ALA A 257 -5.49 14.91 3.69
C ALA A 257 -5.21 14.10 4.96
N TYR A 258 -3.95 14.04 5.40
CA TYR A 258 -3.53 13.24 6.56
C TYR A 258 -4.01 13.85 7.87
N THR A 259 -3.88 15.17 8.02
CA THR A 259 -4.43 15.91 9.16
C THR A 259 -5.94 15.71 9.28
N ARG A 260 -6.65 15.73 8.15
CA ARG A 260 -8.10 15.48 8.14
C ARG A 260 -8.45 14.06 8.54
N ALA A 261 -7.69 13.06 8.09
CA ALA A 261 -7.91 11.67 8.47
C ALA A 261 -7.64 11.45 9.97
N ALA A 262 -6.58 12.05 10.50
CA ALA A 262 -6.27 12.03 11.93
C ALA A 262 -7.38 12.70 12.77
N GLN A 263 -7.85 13.89 12.36
CA GLN A 263 -8.95 14.57 13.03
C GLN A 263 -10.23 13.73 13.00
N GLN A 264 -10.59 13.17 11.85
CA GLN A 264 -11.78 12.33 11.72
C GLN A 264 -11.73 11.08 12.61
N LEU A 265 -10.54 10.49 12.80
CA LEU A 265 -10.37 9.38 13.72
C LEU A 265 -10.53 9.84 15.17
N SER A 266 -9.90 10.95 15.56
CA SER A 266 -10.02 11.49 16.92
C SER A 266 -11.47 11.85 17.26
N ASP A 267 -12.17 12.53 16.35
CA ASP A 267 -13.58 12.89 16.51
C ASP A 267 -14.47 11.64 16.66
N PHE A 268 -14.19 10.57 15.91
CA PHE A 268 -14.93 9.32 15.98
C PHE A 268 -14.72 8.57 17.31
N LEU A 269 -13.47 8.54 17.81
CA LEU A 269 -13.14 7.84 19.06
C LEU A 269 -13.52 8.63 20.31
N GLY A 270 -13.74 9.95 20.19
CA GLY A 270 -14.02 10.82 21.32
C GLY A 270 -12.80 11.09 22.20
N HIS A 271 -11.60 10.69 21.76
CA HIS A 271 -10.32 11.01 22.38
C HIS A 271 -9.25 11.27 21.31
N ASP A 272 -8.16 11.91 21.72
CA ASP A 272 -7.02 12.18 20.83
C ASP A 272 -5.76 11.43 21.27
N ASP A 273 -5.83 10.47 22.20
CA ASP A 273 -4.67 9.66 22.59
C ASP A 273 -4.29 8.64 21.49
N ALA A 274 -3.11 8.81 20.88
CA ALA A 274 -2.64 7.91 19.83
C ALA A 274 -2.20 6.54 20.35
N ASN A 275 -1.76 6.42 21.61
CA ASN A 275 -1.35 5.14 22.18
C ASN A 275 -2.54 4.29 22.63
N ALA A 276 -3.72 4.89 22.76
CA ALA A 276 -4.97 4.19 23.06
C ALA A 276 -5.64 3.56 21.83
N VAL A 277 -5.21 3.91 20.61
CA VAL A 277 -5.82 3.42 19.37
C VAL A 277 -5.44 1.95 19.12
N GLY A 278 -6.43 1.07 19.04
CA GLY A 278 -6.28 -0.34 18.67
C GLY A 278 -6.73 -0.67 17.25
N ASN A 279 -6.52 -1.92 16.83
CA ASN A 279 -6.95 -2.37 15.49
C ASN A 279 -8.47 -2.34 15.31
N ILE A 280 -9.19 -2.72 16.37
CA ILE A 280 -10.65 -2.71 16.37
C ILE A 280 -11.20 -1.30 16.15
N ASP A 281 -10.51 -0.27 16.64
CA ASP A 281 -10.90 1.13 16.46
C ASP A 281 -10.79 1.56 14.99
N ILE A 282 -9.73 1.11 14.30
CA ILE A 282 -9.56 1.34 12.85
C ILE A 282 -10.61 0.58 12.04
N VAL A 283 -10.99 -0.64 12.45
CA VAL A 283 -12.07 -1.41 11.82
C VAL A 283 -13.41 -0.70 12.00
N ARG A 284 -13.75 -0.29 13.23
CA ARG A 284 -14.98 0.45 13.56
C ARG A 284 -15.03 1.79 12.83
N PHE A 285 -13.92 2.51 12.77
CA PHE A 285 -13.82 3.75 12.01
C PHE A 285 -14.06 3.50 10.52
N LYS A 286 -13.47 2.45 9.93
CA LYS A 286 -13.73 2.07 8.54
C LYS A 286 -15.22 1.78 8.30
N ASP A 287 -15.87 1.01 9.17
CA ASP A 287 -17.30 0.68 9.03
C ASP A 287 -18.17 1.94 9.16
N PHE A 288 -17.91 2.79 10.16
CA PHE A 288 -18.57 4.09 10.33
C PHE A 288 -18.46 4.99 9.08
N ARG A 289 -17.28 5.02 8.43
CA ARG A 289 -17.07 5.81 7.21
C ARG A 289 -17.87 5.29 6.02
N ILE A 290 -18.08 3.98 5.94
CA ILE A 290 -18.94 3.36 4.92
C ILE A 290 -20.41 3.70 5.20
N GLU A 291 -20.84 3.65 6.46
CA GLU A 291 -22.20 4.03 6.88
C GLU A 291 -22.52 5.50 6.58
N GLN A 292 -21.53 6.40 6.66
CA GLN A 292 -21.64 7.79 6.20
C GLN A 292 -21.77 7.96 4.67
N GLY A 293 -21.90 6.88 3.91
CA GLY A 293 -22.06 6.89 2.46
C GLY A 293 -20.76 7.18 1.69
N LYS A 294 -19.58 7.08 2.31
CA LYS A 294 -18.31 7.23 1.59
C LYS A 294 -18.00 5.98 0.77
N THR A 295 -17.48 6.18 -0.45
CA THR A 295 -17.11 5.06 -1.31
C THR A 295 -15.95 4.27 -0.71
N SER A 296 -15.94 2.94 -0.89
CA SER A 296 -14.85 2.07 -0.43
C SER A 296 -13.48 2.51 -0.93
N LYS A 297 -13.41 3.07 -2.15
CA LYS A 297 -12.16 3.62 -2.70
C LYS A 297 -11.68 4.84 -1.92
N THR A 298 -12.59 5.73 -1.52
CA THR A 298 -12.26 6.92 -0.71
C THR A 298 -11.75 6.51 0.66
N VAL A 299 -12.45 5.60 1.34
CA VAL A 299 -12.06 5.11 2.67
C VAL A 299 -10.69 4.42 2.62
N LYS A 300 -10.48 3.53 1.64
CA LYS A 300 -9.21 2.82 1.47
C LYS A 300 -8.03 3.74 1.14
N ASN A 301 -8.17 4.54 0.08
CA ASN A 301 -7.04 5.28 -0.49
C ASN A 301 -6.82 6.64 0.18
N GLY A 302 -7.83 7.17 0.87
CA GLY A 302 -7.75 8.41 1.65
C GLY A 302 -7.50 8.09 3.11
N ASP A 303 -8.57 7.79 3.84
CA ASP A 303 -8.59 7.73 5.30
C ASP A 303 -7.63 6.64 5.84
N LEU A 304 -7.80 5.38 5.43
CA LEU A 304 -6.99 4.26 5.92
C LEU A 304 -5.53 4.33 5.47
N SER A 305 -5.28 4.80 4.24
CA SER A 305 -3.92 5.00 3.71
C SER A 305 -3.18 6.06 4.53
N ALA A 306 -3.83 7.17 4.85
CA ALA A 306 -3.26 8.24 5.67
C ALA A 306 -2.94 7.75 7.08
N LEU A 307 -3.90 7.12 7.76
CA LEU A 307 -3.72 6.59 9.10
C LEU A 307 -2.58 5.56 9.15
N LYS A 308 -2.52 4.66 8.16
CA LYS A 308 -1.40 3.72 8.03
C LYS A 308 -0.05 4.44 7.99
N VAL A 309 0.09 5.48 7.17
CA VAL A 309 1.35 6.23 7.07
C VAL A 309 1.69 6.94 8.37
N LEU A 310 0.73 7.62 8.99
CA LEU A 310 0.94 8.37 10.24
C LEU A 310 1.37 7.46 11.38
N PHE A 311 0.68 6.33 11.59
CA PHE A 311 1.03 5.39 12.65
C PHE A 311 2.31 4.59 12.34
N THR A 312 2.59 4.28 11.06
CA THR A 312 3.88 3.67 10.67
C THR A 312 5.04 4.60 10.97
N TRP A 313 4.93 5.88 10.58
CA TRP A 313 5.92 6.89 10.89
C TRP A 313 6.05 7.14 12.39
N GLY A 314 4.91 7.17 13.10
CA GLY A 314 4.86 7.39 14.53
C GLY A 314 5.59 6.31 15.33
N VAL A 315 5.49 5.04 14.91
CA VAL A 315 6.29 3.95 15.50
C VAL A 315 7.77 4.12 15.15
N ALA A 316 8.09 4.34 13.87
CA ALA A 316 9.48 4.48 13.41
C ALA A 316 10.24 5.63 14.10
N ASN A 317 9.53 6.68 14.52
CA ASN A 317 10.10 7.85 15.21
C ASN A 317 9.84 7.86 16.72
N HIS A 318 9.45 6.72 17.30
CA HIS A 318 9.19 6.57 18.73
C HIS A 318 8.17 7.58 19.31
N ARG A 319 7.23 8.06 18.48
CA ARG A 319 6.13 8.95 18.87
C ARG A 319 4.95 8.19 19.45
N VAL A 320 4.70 6.97 18.97
CA VAL A 320 3.74 6.04 19.55
C VAL A 320 4.43 4.71 19.84
N ALA A 321 3.97 4.01 20.87
CA ALA A 321 4.53 2.74 21.28
C ALA A 321 4.23 1.62 20.28
N VAL A 322 3.02 1.61 19.71
CA VAL A 322 2.47 0.50 18.93
C VAL A 322 1.70 1.04 17.72
N HIS A 323 1.84 0.39 16.57
CA HIS A 323 0.95 0.64 15.43
C HIS A 323 -0.39 -0.08 15.68
N PRO A 324 -1.57 0.54 15.47
CA PRO A 324 -2.88 -0.10 15.63
C PRO A 324 -3.18 -1.22 14.61
N GLY A 325 -2.18 -1.76 13.89
CA GLY A 325 -2.39 -2.64 12.73
C GLY A 325 -2.99 -1.94 11.51
N THR A 326 -3.04 -2.65 10.39
CA THR A 326 -3.56 -2.11 9.11
C THR A 326 -4.81 -2.83 8.68
N VAL A 327 -5.86 -2.08 8.37
CA VAL A 327 -7.12 -2.63 7.85
C VAL A 327 -7.15 -2.46 6.34
N SER A 328 -7.44 -3.53 5.61
CA SER A 328 -7.63 -3.49 4.17
C SER A 328 -9.10 -3.57 3.83
N LEU A 329 -9.52 -2.79 2.84
CA LEU A 329 -10.86 -2.85 2.26
C LEU A 329 -10.74 -3.37 0.83
N SER A 330 -11.51 -4.39 0.46
CA SER A 330 -11.62 -4.80 -0.93
C SER A 330 -12.44 -3.76 -1.70
N VAL A 331 -11.91 -3.29 -2.83
CA VAL A 331 -12.63 -2.36 -3.70
C VAL A 331 -13.10 -3.18 -4.88
N GLY A 332 -14.42 -3.40 -4.96
CA GLY A 332 -15.02 -4.07 -6.11
C GLY A 332 -14.62 -3.36 -7.41
N LYS A 333 -14.38 -4.13 -8.47
CA LYS A 333 -14.12 -3.56 -9.80
C LYS A 333 -15.37 -2.78 -10.22
N ARG A 334 -15.22 -1.48 -10.51
CA ARG A 334 -16.32 -0.68 -11.06
C ARG A 334 -16.70 -1.28 -12.42
N LYS A 335 -17.98 -1.62 -12.60
CA LYS A 335 -18.52 -1.98 -13.91
C LYS A 335 -18.28 -0.80 -14.86
N ARG A 336 -17.51 -1.02 -15.93
CA ARG A 336 -17.23 -0.01 -16.96
C ARG A 336 -18.23 -0.19 -18.09
N THR A 337 -19.11 0.78 -18.27
CA THR A 337 -20.13 0.79 -19.34
C THR A 337 -19.68 1.56 -20.58
N ARG A 338 -18.58 2.31 -20.49
CA ARG A 338 -17.98 3.04 -21.61
C ARG A 338 -16.48 3.31 -21.42
N PRO A 339 -15.75 3.67 -22.49
CA PRO A 339 -14.40 4.25 -22.37
C PRO A 339 -14.39 5.53 -21.53
N PRO A 340 -13.30 5.81 -20.79
CA PRO A 340 -13.22 6.94 -19.87
C PRO A 340 -12.84 8.26 -20.55
N GLY A 341 -12.39 8.21 -21.81
CA GLY A 341 -12.09 9.38 -22.63
C GLY A 341 -13.34 9.96 -23.29
N PHE A 342 -13.25 11.22 -23.70
CA PHE A 342 -14.27 11.85 -24.54
C PHE A 342 -14.31 11.16 -25.90
N THR A 343 -15.52 10.96 -26.43
CA THR A 343 -15.70 10.59 -27.83
C THR A 343 -15.34 11.76 -28.75
N ASP A 344 -15.26 11.53 -30.05
CA ASP A 344 -14.99 12.60 -31.02
C ASP A 344 -16.10 13.66 -31.00
N ALA A 345 -17.37 13.24 -30.96
CA ALA A 345 -18.51 14.15 -30.88
C ALA A 345 -18.55 14.95 -29.56
N GLU A 346 -18.21 14.32 -28.43
CA GLU A 346 -18.10 15.01 -27.13
C GLU A 346 -16.94 16.01 -27.14
N ALA A 347 -15.79 15.63 -27.68
CA ALA A 347 -14.62 16.50 -27.79
C ALA A 347 -14.90 17.72 -28.67
N VAL A 348 -15.48 17.53 -29.86
CA VAL A 348 -15.89 18.61 -30.76
C VAL A 348 -16.91 19.52 -30.09
N SER A 349 -17.94 18.98 -29.44
CA SER A 349 -18.93 19.77 -28.71
C SER A 349 -18.32 20.63 -27.61
N ILE A 350 -17.38 20.08 -26.82
CA ILE A 350 -16.69 20.84 -25.76
C ILE A 350 -15.84 21.95 -26.38
N LEU A 351 -15.09 21.65 -27.43
CA LEU A 351 -14.19 22.62 -28.06
C LEU A 351 -14.95 23.72 -28.80
N ALA A 352 -16.09 23.40 -29.41
CA ALA A 352 -17.01 24.38 -30.02
C ALA A 352 -17.62 25.32 -28.96
N ALA A 353 -18.07 24.75 -27.83
CA ALA A 353 -18.55 25.54 -26.71
C ALA A 353 -17.43 26.41 -26.11
N ALA A 354 -16.20 25.91 -26.06
CA ALA A 354 -15.04 26.63 -25.52
C ALA A 354 -14.60 27.76 -26.45
N ALA A 355 -14.49 27.50 -27.76
CA ALA A 355 -14.08 28.46 -28.77
C ALA A 355 -14.97 29.71 -28.79
N ASN A 356 -16.27 29.49 -28.56
CA ASN A 356 -17.31 30.52 -28.60
C ASN A 356 -17.82 30.90 -27.21
N TYR A 357 -17.04 30.62 -26.15
CA TYR A 357 -17.48 30.87 -24.78
C TYR A 357 -17.55 32.37 -24.47
N GLU A 358 -18.76 32.84 -24.19
CA GLU A 358 -19.06 34.17 -23.69
C GLU A 358 -19.66 34.03 -22.28
N PRO A 359 -19.16 34.78 -21.28
CA PRO A 359 -19.67 34.68 -19.93
C PRO A 359 -21.02 35.40 -19.83
N ASP A 360 -21.98 34.75 -19.17
CA ASP A 360 -23.22 35.42 -18.76
C ASP A 360 -22.96 36.20 -17.46
N GLY A 361 -22.92 37.53 -17.56
CA GLY A 361 -22.72 38.44 -16.43
C GLY A 361 -21.27 38.64 -15.99
N ARG A 362 -21.08 38.89 -14.68
CA ARG A 362 -19.81 39.37 -14.10
C ARG A 362 -18.82 38.24 -13.76
N GLU A 363 -18.50 37.39 -14.75
CA GLU A 363 -17.44 36.40 -14.59
C GLU A 363 -16.04 37.06 -14.66
N PRO A 364 -15.09 36.69 -13.77
CA PRO A 364 -13.73 37.20 -13.89
C PRO A 364 -13.06 36.78 -15.20
N SER A 365 -12.39 37.73 -15.88
CA SER A 365 -11.81 37.51 -17.21
C SER A 365 -10.88 36.28 -17.29
N GLN A 366 -10.11 35.98 -16.24
CA GLN A 366 -9.22 34.83 -16.16
C GLN A 366 -9.98 33.49 -16.20
N ILE A 367 -11.17 33.43 -15.59
CA ILE A 367 -12.03 32.24 -15.62
C ILE A 367 -12.62 32.05 -17.02
N THR A 368 -13.07 33.15 -17.64
CA THR A 368 -13.58 33.13 -19.01
C THR A 368 -12.51 32.66 -20.00
N LYS A 369 -11.29 33.22 -19.90
CA LYS A 369 -10.12 32.77 -20.66
C LYS A 369 -9.79 31.29 -20.38
N GLY A 370 -9.91 30.86 -19.13
CA GLY A 370 -9.71 29.46 -18.74
C GLY A 370 -10.70 28.52 -19.40
N LYS A 371 -12.00 28.84 -19.40
CA LYS A 371 -13.04 28.05 -20.08
C LYS A 371 -12.84 28.02 -21.60
N ARG A 372 -12.37 29.12 -22.18
CA ARG A 372 -12.04 29.21 -23.60
C ARG A 372 -10.84 28.36 -23.98
N TRP A 373 -9.70 28.50 -23.31
CA TRP A 373 -8.43 27.94 -23.79
C TRP A 373 -8.00 26.62 -23.13
N VAL A 374 -8.34 26.39 -21.86
CA VAL A 374 -7.88 25.17 -21.15
C VAL A 374 -8.39 23.89 -21.82
N PRO A 375 -9.65 23.77 -22.31
CA PRO A 375 -10.08 22.58 -23.05
C PRO A 375 -9.24 22.29 -24.29
N TRP A 376 -8.93 23.32 -25.08
CA TRP A 376 -8.06 23.20 -26.27
C TRP A 376 -6.65 22.74 -25.91
N LEU A 377 -6.06 23.33 -24.88
CA LEU A 377 -4.75 22.93 -24.38
C LEU A 377 -4.74 21.46 -23.93
N LEU A 378 -5.76 21.02 -23.21
CA LEU A 378 -5.86 19.63 -22.75
C LEU A 378 -6.08 18.64 -23.89
N ALA A 379 -6.83 19.02 -24.91
CA ALA A 379 -7.11 18.18 -26.06
C ALA A 379 -5.85 17.84 -26.86
N TYR A 380 -4.91 18.79 -26.98
CA TYR A 380 -3.69 18.65 -27.77
C TYR A 380 -2.44 18.24 -26.99
N THR A 381 -2.49 18.21 -25.66
CA THR A 381 -1.31 17.87 -24.84
C THR A 381 -1.54 16.67 -23.93
N GLY A 382 -2.80 16.31 -23.69
CA GLY A 382 -3.15 15.33 -22.67
C GLY A 382 -2.67 15.70 -21.26
N ALA A 383 -2.27 16.97 -21.01
CA ALA A 383 -1.72 17.42 -19.74
C ALA A 383 -2.76 17.38 -18.60
N ARG A 384 -2.35 17.59 -17.34
CA ARG A 384 -3.33 17.68 -16.25
C ARG A 384 -3.99 19.05 -16.30
N LEU A 385 -5.30 19.12 -16.06
CA LEU A 385 -6.05 20.38 -15.98
C LEU A 385 -5.41 21.39 -15.01
N GLY A 386 -4.81 20.93 -13.90
CA GLY A 386 -4.07 21.81 -13.00
C GLY A 386 -2.80 22.41 -13.62
N GLU A 387 -2.05 21.64 -14.39
CA GLU A 387 -0.82 22.08 -15.08
C GLU A 387 -1.16 23.14 -16.15
N MET A 388 -2.25 22.94 -16.89
CA MET A 388 -2.67 23.91 -17.92
C MET A 388 -3.33 25.16 -17.31
N ALA A 389 -4.09 25.02 -16.24
CA ALA A 389 -4.73 26.16 -15.59
C ALA A 389 -3.73 27.12 -14.93
N GLN A 390 -2.53 26.66 -14.58
CA GLN A 390 -1.48 27.49 -13.98
C GLN A 390 -0.47 28.05 -15.00
N LEU A 391 -0.66 27.83 -16.31
CA LEU A 391 0.25 28.33 -17.34
C LEU A 391 0.38 29.86 -17.27
N ARG A 392 1.62 30.36 -17.36
CA ARG A 392 1.94 31.79 -17.35
C ARG A 392 2.34 32.27 -18.74
N LYS A 393 2.35 33.59 -18.94
CA LYS A 393 2.79 34.19 -20.20
C LYS A 393 4.24 33.83 -20.51
N GLU A 394 5.12 33.92 -19.53
CA GLU A 394 6.55 33.63 -19.64
C GLU A 394 6.88 32.16 -19.90
N ASP A 395 5.92 31.25 -19.68
CA ASP A 395 6.08 29.83 -19.94
C ASP A 395 5.90 29.48 -21.44
N VAL A 396 5.52 30.45 -22.27
CA VAL A 396 5.26 30.28 -23.71
C VAL A 396 6.30 31.03 -24.52
N ARG A 397 6.97 30.33 -25.42
CA ARG A 397 8.04 30.90 -26.26
C ARG A 397 7.97 30.40 -27.69
N HIS A 398 8.64 31.14 -28.57
CA HIS A 398 8.81 30.77 -29.96
C HIS A 398 10.31 30.57 -30.23
N GLU A 399 10.70 29.34 -30.53
CA GLU A 399 12.09 28.94 -30.74
C GLU A 399 12.16 28.05 -31.98
N ASP A 400 13.13 28.28 -32.86
CA ASP A 400 13.35 27.50 -34.09
C ASP A 400 12.07 27.27 -34.92
N GLY A 401 11.22 28.29 -35.03
CA GLY A 401 9.96 28.23 -35.78
C GLY A 401 8.81 27.50 -35.07
N ARG A 402 8.98 27.13 -33.79
CA ARG A 402 8.03 26.32 -33.02
C ARG A 402 7.52 27.10 -31.82
N TRP A 403 6.22 27.02 -31.60
CA TRP A 403 5.63 27.47 -30.34
C TRP A 403 5.74 26.37 -29.29
N ILE A 404 6.38 26.68 -28.17
CA ILE A 404 6.67 25.73 -27.09
C ILE A 404 6.08 26.24 -25.78
N MET A 405 5.40 25.35 -25.04
CA MET A 405 4.91 25.59 -23.70
C MET A 405 5.76 24.84 -22.68
N ARG A 406 6.33 25.56 -21.71
CA ARG A 406 7.04 24.97 -20.58
C ARG A 406 6.07 24.77 -19.42
N LEU A 407 5.84 23.52 -19.04
CA LEU A 407 5.14 23.19 -17.81
C LEU A 407 6.18 23.05 -16.70
N THR A 408 6.28 24.04 -15.82
CA THR A 408 7.33 24.15 -14.78
C THR A 408 6.76 24.21 -13.36
N PRO A 409 7.46 23.65 -12.34
CA PRO A 409 7.10 23.82 -10.93
C PRO A 409 7.09 25.28 -10.45
N GLU A 410 7.77 26.19 -11.16
CA GLU A 410 7.78 27.64 -10.86
C GLU A 410 6.40 28.29 -11.03
N ALA A 411 5.59 27.77 -11.96
CA ALA A 411 4.24 28.26 -12.21
C ALA A 411 3.23 27.78 -11.14
N GLY A 412 3.56 26.69 -10.45
CA GLY A 412 2.71 26.05 -9.44
C GLY A 412 2.93 24.54 -9.38
N THR A 413 2.13 23.84 -8.58
CA THR A 413 2.36 22.42 -8.28
C THR A 413 2.29 21.52 -9.51
N ILE A 414 3.44 20.94 -9.88
CA ILE A 414 3.54 19.81 -10.80
C ILE A 414 3.77 18.53 -10.01
N LYS A 415 3.05 17.46 -10.36
CA LYS A 415 3.06 16.21 -9.59
C LYS A 415 4.42 15.52 -9.56
N THR A 416 5.17 15.61 -10.66
CA THR A 416 6.52 15.01 -10.79
C THR A 416 7.59 15.88 -10.15
N GLY A 417 7.35 17.18 -9.97
CA GLY A 417 8.38 18.13 -9.53
C GLY A 417 9.23 18.69 -10.68
N ASP A 418 9.34 17.96 -11.79
CA ASP A 418 10.16 18.38 -12.94
C ASP A 418 9.40 19.22 -13.97
N TYR A 419 10.15 20.04 -14.71
CA TYR A 419 9.64 20.75 -15.87
C TYR A 419 9.55 19.84 -17.10
N ARG A 420 8.72 20.22 -18.07
CA ARG A 420 8.76 19.65 -19.42
C ARG A 420 8.30 20.66 -20.45
N ASP A 421 8.90 20.58 -21.63
CA ASP A 421 8.50 21.38 -22.79
C ASP A 421 7.53 20.58 -23.65
N VAL A 422 6.47 21.25 -24.12
CA VAL A 422 5.44 20.69 -24.98
C VAL A 422 5.29 21.57 -26.22
N VAL A 423 5.55 21.01 -27.40
CA VAL A 423 5.31 21.71 -28.67
C VAL A 423 3.82 21.91 -28.88
N MET A 424 3.42 23.12 -29.26
CA MET A 424 2.03 23.41 -29.59
C MET A 424 1.64 22.78 -30.92
N HIS A 425 0.50 22.11 -30.93
CA HIS A 425 -0.09 21.61 -32.16
C HIS A 425 -0.46 22.77 -33.11
N PRO A 426 -0.24 22.65 -34.43
CA PRO A 426 -0.51 23.72 -35.40
C PRO A 426 -1.94 24.28 -35.35
N HIS A 427 -2.94 23.44 -35.10
CA HIS A 427 -4.32 23.89 -34.92
C HIS A 427 -4.48 24.87 -33.74
N LEU A 428 -3.74 24.69 -32.64
CA LEU A 428 -3.77 25.61 -31.50
C LEU A 428 -3.10 26.95 -31.84
N VAL A 429 -2.05 26.92 -32.67
CA VAL A 429 -1.41 28.11 -33.23
C VAL A 429 -2.40 28.86 -34.13
N GLN A 430 -3.03 28.18 -35.09
CA GLN A 430 -4.02 28.78 -35.99
C GLN A 430 -5.25 29.30 -35.25
N ALA A 431 -5.65 28.66 -34.15
CA ALA A 431 -6.72 29.13 -33.28
C ALA A 431 -6.43 30.49 -32.63
N GLY A 432 -5.17 30.96 -32.64
CA GLY A 432 -4.76 32.25 -32.12
C GLY A 432 -4.31 32.23 -30.66
N PHE A 433 -3.93 31.05 -30.13
CA PHE A 433 -3.45 30.95 -28.76
C PHE A 433 -2.16 31.76 -28.52
N PRO A 434 -1.13 31.70 -29.39
CA PRO A 434 0.08 32.51 -29.20
C PRO A 434 -0.20 34.02 -29.18
N GLU A 435 -1.08 34.51 -30.05
CA GLU A 435 -1.48 35.91 -30.10
C GLU A 435 -2.20 36.33 -28.82
N PHE A 436 -3.07 35.45 -28.31
CA PHE A 436 -3.71 35.63 -27.00
C PHE A 436 -2.67 35.75 -25.89
N VAL A 437 -1.67 34.87 -25.86
CA VAL A 437 -0.60 34.89 -24.83
C VAL A 437 0.25 36.15 -24.95
N ARG A 438 0.63 36.55 -26.17
CA ARG A 438 1.43 37.76 -26.42
C ARG A 438 0.74 39.02 -25.90
N LYS A 439 -0.58 39.12 -26.09
CA LYS A 439 -1.42 40.24 -25.62
C LYS A 439 -1.74 40.18 -24.12
N ALA A 440 -1.55 39.05 -23.45
CA ALA A 440 -1.81 38.93 -22.01
C ALA A 440 -0.80 39.76 -21.18
N PRO A 441 -1.18 40.22 -19.98
CA PRO A 441 -0.20 40.72 -19.01
C PRO A 441 0.76 39.59 -18.56
N ALA A 442 1.88 39.97 -17.95
CA ALA A 442 2.81 38.99 -17.37
C ALA A 442 2.15 38.17 -16.24
N GLY A 443 2.64 36.94 -16.02
CA GLY A 443 2.13 36.02 -15.00
C GLY A 443 1.02 35.08 -15.50
N HIS A 444 0.22 34.54 -14.55
CA HIS A 444 -0.77 33.49 -14.82
C HIS A 444 -1.86 33.91 -15.81
N LEU A 445 -2.07 33.10 -16.85
CA LEU A 445 -3.03 33.37 -17.92
C LEU A 445 -4.49 33.18 -17.45
N PHE A 446 -4.72 32.21 -16.55
CA PHE A 446 -6.07 31.74 -16.18
C PHE A 446 -6.37 31.80 -14.68
N LEU A 447 -5.43 32.29 -13.87
CA LEU A 447 -5.62 32.40 -12.42
C LEU A 447 -5.87 33.84 -12.00
N LYS A 448 -7.00 34.07 -11.33
CA LYS A 448 -7.23 35.33 -10.61
C LYS A 448 -6.73 35.20 -9.18
N ILE A 449 -5.50 35.64 -8.95
CA ILE A 449 -4.85 35.61 -7.63
C ILE A 449 -5.30 36.86 -6.86
N THR A 450 -6.08 36.66 -5.79
CA THR A 450 -6.60 37.75 -4.94
C THR A 450 -5.85 37.90 -3.63
N ARG A 451 -4.90 36.99 -3.34
CA ARG A 451 -4.04 37.00 -2.16
C ARG A 451 -2.65 36.62 -2.60
N GLU A 452 -1.64 37.35 -2.16
CA GLU A 452 -0.26 37.05 -2.54
C GLU A 452 0.25 35.74 -1.91
N GLY A 453 1.29 35.19 -2.54
CA GLY A 453 1.97 33.98 -2.10
C GLY A 453 1.30 32.65 -2.47
N PRO A 454 1.94 31.52 -2.12
CA PRO A 454 1.55 30.18 -2.61
C PRO A 454 0.13 29.74 -2.27
N ALA A 455 -0.41 30.22 -1.15
CA ALA A 455 -1.78 29.90 -0.73
C ALA A 455 -2.83 30.55 -1.64
N GLY A 456 -2.60 31.80 -2.07
CA GLY A 456 -3.49 32.49 -2.99
C GLY A 456 -3.48 31.88 -4.39
N VAL A 457 -2.30 31.49 -4.89
CA VAL A 457 -2.16 30.75 -6.15
C VAL A 457 -2.95 29.43 -6.11
N ARG A 458 -2.81 28.65 -5.03
CA ARG A 458 -3.56 27.40 -4.85
C ARG A 458 -5.08 27.62 -4.80
N GLY A 459 -5.53 28.66 -4.11
CA GLY A 459 -6.93 29.05 -4.03
C GLY A 459 -7.49 29.42 -5.41
N ALA A 460 -6.77 30.25 -6.16
CA ALA A 460 -7.12 30.63 -7.53
C ALA A 460 -7.16 29.41 -8.46
N LEU A 461 -6.15 28.55 -8.41
CA LEU A 461 -6.08 27.31 -9.18
C LEU A 461 -7.27 26.41 -8.89
N ARG A 462 -7.63 26.19 -7.62
CA ARG A 462 -8.80 25.39 -7.25
C ARG A 462 -10.09 25.98 -7.85
N THR A 463 -10.25 27.30 -7.79
CA THR A 463 -11.40 28.00 -8.38
C THR A 463 -11.46 27.81 -9.89
N THR A 464 -10.38 28.11 -10.60
CA THR A 464 -10.31 27.95 -12.07
C THR A 464 -10.60 26.51 -12.47
N LYS A 465 -9.97 25.53 -11.81
CA LYS A 465 -10.20 24.12 -12.09
C LYS A 465 -11.68 23.75 -11.96
N ASN A 466 -12.31 24.12 -10.83
CA ASN A 466 -13.72 23.82 -10.59
C ASN A 466 -14.63 24.49 -11.63
N ARG A 467 -14.36 25.74 -12.01
CA ARG A 467 -15.16 26.47 -13.01
C ARG A 467 -15.04 25.86 -14.41
N VAL A 468 -13.85 25.41 -14.81
CA VAL A 468 -13.66 24.69 -16.07
C VAL A 468 -14.32 23.30 -16.02
N THR A 469 -14.21 22.57 -14.89
CA THR A 469 -14.89 21.28 -14.71
C THR A 469 -16.40 21.43 -14.85
N VAL A 470 -17.00 22.43 -14.20
CA VAL A 470 -18.45 22.70 -14.27
C VAL A 470 -18.87 23.07 -15.69
N PHE A 471 -18.07 23.90 -16.38
CA PHE A 471 -18.32 24.24 -17.78
C PHE A 471 -18.35 23.00 -18.68
N VAL A 472 -17.31 22.15 -18.63
CA VAL A 472 -17.25 20.93 -19.43
C VAL A 472 -18.37 19.94 -19.05
N ARG A 473 -18.73 19.86 -17.77
CA ARG A 473 -19.86 19.03 -17.29
C ARG A 473 -21.21 19.51 -17.83
N GLY A 474 -21.37 20.81 -18.08
CA GLY A 474 -22.56 21.37 -18.73
C GLY A 474 -22.73 20.91 -20.17
N VAL A 475 -21.62 20.59 -20.86
CA VAL A 475 -21.64 20.05 -22.23
C VAL A 475 -21.75 18.51 -22.22
N VAL A 476 -20.98 17.83 -21.38
CA VAL A 476 -20.98 16.36 -21.26
C VAL A 476 -21.52 15.94 -19.90
N THR A 477 -22.81 15.59 -19.88
CA THR A 477 -23.57 15.29 -18.66
C THR A 477 -23.37 13.87 -18.14
N ASP A 478 -22.79 12.96 -18.92
CA ASP A 478 -22.59 11.56 -18.53
C ASP A 478 -21.75 11.44 -17.23
N PRO A 479 -22.32 10.90 -16.14
CA PRO A 479 -21.66 10.80 -14.84
C PRO A 479 -20.47 9.81 -14.83
N ASN A 480 -20.33 8.96 -15.85
CA ASN A 480 -19.22 8.01 -15.98
C ASN A 480 -17.96 8.64 -16.60
N VAL A 481 -18.08 9.83 -17.19
CA VAL A 481 -16.94 10.59 -17.71
C VAL A 481 -16.41 11.51 -16.62
N GLN A 482 -15.10 11.59 -16.46
CA GLN A 482 -14.46 12.55 -15.55
C GLN A 482 -13.89 13.73 -16.35
N PRO A 483 -14.50 14.92 -16.32
CA PRO A 483 -14.12 16.03 -17.19
C PRO A 483 -12.63 16.40 -17.14
N ASN A 484 -12.02 16.27 -15.96
CA ASN A 484 -10.62 16.62 -15.74
C ASN A 484 -9.61 15.60 -16.29
N HIS A 485 -10.03 14.35 -16.50
CA HIS A 485 -9.16 13.24 -16.92
C HIS A 485 -9.53 12.64 -18.27
N ALA A 486 -10.75 12.89 -18.76
CA ALA A 486 -11.24 12.37 -20.03
C ALA A 486 -10.44 12.87 -21.23
N TRP A 487 -9.94 14.11 -21.20
CA TRP A 487 -9.01 14.62 -22.21
C TRP A 487 -7.72 13.82 -22.29
N ARG A 488 -7.09 13.51 -21.15
CA ARG A 488 -5.86 12.69 -21.12
C ARG A 488 -6.14 11.29 -21.67
N HIS A 489 -7.23 10.65 -21.26
CA HIS A 489 -7.59 9.33 -21.79
C HIS A 489 -7.86 9.35 -23.29
N ARG A 490 -8.50 10.41 -23.81
CA ARG A 490 -8.68 10.59 -25.24
C ARG A 490 -7.34 10.79 -25.95
N PHE A 491 -6.45 11.61 -25.39
CA PHE A 491 -5.10 11.82 -25.91
C PHE A 491 -4.34 10.51 -26.00
N GLU A 492 -4.27 9.74 -24.90
CA GLU A 492 -3.66 8.39 -24.87
C GLU A 492 -4.30 7.45 -25.90
N THR A 493 -5.63 7.45 -26.03
CA THR A 493 -6.32 6.63 -27.03
C THR A 493 -5.93 7.03 -28.47
N THR A 494 -5.77 8.33 -28.71
CA THR A 494 -5.33 8.87 -30.01
C THR A 494 -3.87 8.48 -30.28
N THR A 495 -2.98 8.57 -29.27
CA THR A 495 -1.59 8.10 -29.40
C THR A 495 -1.51 6.64 -29.78
N SER A 496 -2.31 5.78 -29.14
CA SER A 496 -2.37 4.35 -29.47
C SER A 496 -2.90 4.10 -30.88
N ARG A 497 -3.95 4.84 -31.30
CA ARG A 497 -4.52 4.73 -32.65
C ARG A 497 -3.53 5.11 -33.74
N LEU A 498 -2.73 6.16 -33.49
CA LEU A 498 -1.68 6.64 -34.39
C LEU A 498 -0.34 5.90 -34.20
N GLN A 499 -0.31 4.86 -33.36
CA GLN A 499 0.89 4.06 -33.07
C GLN A 499 2.09 4.91 -32.65
N LYS A 500 1.85 5.98 -31.88
CA LYS A 500 2.92 6.88 -31.44
C LYS A 500 3.81 6.21 -30.41
N ARG A 501 5.08 6.62 -30.44
CA ARG A 501 6.08 6.23 -29.45
C ARG A 501 5.62 6.58 -28.03
N MET A 502 5.69 5.58 -27.15
CA MET A 502 5.21 5.70 -25.78
C MET A 502 6.09 6.62 -24.94
N ASP A 503 7.39 6.66 -25.20
CA ASP A 503 8.33 7.54 -24.50
C ASP A 503 8.07 9.02 -24.83
N THR A 504 7.84 9.36 -26.11
CA THR A 504 7.41 10.72 -26.51
C THR A 504 6.02 11.06 -25.95
N THR A 505 5.09 10.11 -25.97
CA THR A 505 3.76 10.27 -25.34
C THR A 505 3.88 10.59 -23.85
N ASN A 506 4.75 9.87 -23.13
CA ASN A 506 4.99 10.08 -21.71
C ASN A 506 5.72 11.39 -21.42
N ALA A 507 6.63 11.81 -22.30
CA ALA A 507 7.30 13.10 -22.24
C ALA A 507 6.29 14.25 -22.38
N ILE A 508 5.39 14.20 -23.36
CA ILE A 508 4.34 15.22 -23.55
C ILE A 508 3.36 15.22 -22.35
N THR A 509 2.86 14.04 -21.98
CA THR A 509 1.84 13.90 -20.92
C THR A 509 2.39 14.01 -19.50
N GLY A 510 3.71 13.98 -19.28
CA GLY A 510 4.32 14.05 -17.96
C GLY A 510 3.99 12.82 -17.08
N HIS A 511 4.11 11.62 -17.66
CA HIS A 511 4.05 10.36 -16.91
C HIS A 511 5.44 9.93 -16.45
N SER A 512 5.55 9.49 -15.19
CA SER A 512 6.77 8.91 -14.64
C SER A 512 7.08 7.58 -15.33
N LYS A 513 8.30 7.41 -15.85
CA LYS A 513 8.76 6.17 -16.48
C LYS A 513 8.95 5.09 -15.40
N LYS A 514 8.42 3.88 -15.61
CA LYS A 514 8.58 2.74 -14.69
C LYS A 514 9.84 1.89 -14.94
N ASN A 515 10.48 2.03 -16.11
CA ASN A 515 11.61 1.21 -16.54
C ASN A 515 12.76 2.11 -17.02
N SER A 516 13.99 1.81 -16.57
CA SER A 516 15.23 2.51 -16.91
C SER A 516 15.60 2.46 -18.40
N ALA A 517 15.07 1.47 -19.15
CA ALA A 517 15.27 1.37 -20.60
C ALA A 517 14.54 2.45 -21.42
N ALA A 518 13.61 3.19 -20.81
CA ALA A 518 12.87 4.29 -21.45
C ALA A 518 13.61 5.63 -21.41
N ASP A 519 14.86 5.67 -20.91
CA ASP A 519 15.71 6.87 -20.88
C ASP A 519 16.56 7.07 -22.14
N TYR A 520 16.46 6.17 -23.11
CA TYR A 520 17.15 6.31 -24.40
C TYR A 520 16.28 7.06 -25.43
N GLY A 521 16.76 8.23 -25.86
CA GLY A 521 16.15 9.06 -26.90
C GLY A 521 15.86 10.48 -26.43
N ASP A 522 16.42 11.46 -27.13
CA ASP A 522 16.04 12.87 -26.96
C ASP A 522 14.56 13.01 -27.38
N ASN A 523 13.73 13.61 -26.51
CA ASN A 523 12.33 13.91 -26.77
C ASN A 523 12.14 15.43 -26.91
N GLY A 524 13.12 16.05 -27.56
CA GLY A 524 13.20 17.46 -27.85
C GLY A 524 12.07 17.98 -28.75
N PRO A 525 12.03 19.30 -28.98
CA PRO A 525 10.96 19.95 -29.73
C PRO A 525 10.77 19.40 -31.16
N ASP A 526 11.84 19.02 -31.84
CA ASP A 526 11.82 18.42 -33.17
C ASP A 526 11.06 17.07 -33.19
N VAL A 527 11.32 16.21 -32.20
CA VAL A 527 10.65 14.91 -32.06
C VAL A 527 9.17 15.11 -31.76
N GLN A 528 8.82 16.11 -30.94
CA GLN A 528 7.42 16.43 -30.64
C GLN A 528 6.69 17.07 -31.83
N GLU A 529 7.36 17.87 -32.65
CA GLU A 529 6.79 18.39 -33.89
C GLU A 529 6.44 17.24 -34.85
N ALA A 530 7.38 16.31 -35.07
CA ALA A 530 7.13 15.11 -35.87
C ALA A 530 6.02 14.24 -35.25
N PHE A 531 5.93 14.18 -33.92
CA PHE A 531 4.84 13.50 -33.23
C PHE A 531 3.46 14.09 -33.59
N PHE A 532 3.37 15.41 -33.79
CA PHE A 532 2.11 16.08 -34.12
C PHE A 532 1.80 16.20 -35.62
N ALA A 533 2.71 15.79 -36.52
CA ALA A 533 2.57 16.00 -37.96
C ALA A 533 1.32 15.34 -38.59
N ASP A 534 0.93 14.16 -38.12
CA ASP A 534 -0.26 13.41 -38.56
C ASP A 534 -1.42 13.50 -37.53
N TRP A 535 -1.30 14.38 -36.53
CA TRP A 535 -2.27 14.44 -35.46
C TRP A 535 -3.57 15.08 -35.97
N PRO A 536 -4.73 14.48 -35.69
CA PRO A 536 -5.99 14.94 -36.24
C PRO A 536 -6.39 16.31 -35.69
N TRP A 537 -6.90 17.14 -36.58
CA TRP A 537 -7.49 18.42 -36.24
C TRP A 537 -8.93 18.22 -35.75
N PHE A 538 -9.38 19.08 -34.85
CA PHE A 538 -10.80 19.12 -34.48
C PHE A 538 -11.53 20.03 -35.46
N ASP A 539 -12.60 19.53 -36.05
CA ASP A 539 -13.44 20.33 -36.93
C ASP A 539 -14.36 21.23 -36.08
N VAL A 540 -13.90 22.45 -35.79
CA VAL A 540 -14.60 23.41 -34.94
C VAL A 540 -14.47 24.81 -35.54
N GLU A 541 -15.61 25.41 -35.87
CA GLU A 541 -15.65 26.81 -36.28
C GLU A 541 -15.45 27.74 -35.08
N MET A 542 -14.40 28.55 -35.13
CA MET A 542 -14.20 29.66 -34.19
C MET A 542 -14.81 30.93 -34.77
N LYS A 543 -15.65 31.65 -33.98
CA LYS A 543 -16.01 33.03 -34.32
C LYS A 543 -14.72 33.86 -34.43
N ARG A 544 -14.32 34.22 -35.66
CA ARG A 544 -13.22 35.16 -35.88
C ARG A 544 -13.60 36.48 -35.21
N ASN A 545 -12.75 36.98 -34.33
CA ASN A 545 -12.86 38.36 -33.87
C ASN A 545 -12.81 39.26 -35.12
N LYS A 546 -13.86 40.05 -35.34
CA LYS A 546 -13.81 41.19 -36.26
C LYS A 546 -12.86 42.21 -35.64
N GLU A 547 -11.56 42.09 -35.83
CA GLU A 547 -10.62 43.21 -35.71
C GLU A 547 -9.21 42.87 -36.21
N ALA A 548 -8.84 43.61 -37.28
CA ALA A 548 -7.54 43.88 -37.89
C ALA A 548 -6.91 42.83 -38.85
N PRO A 549 -6.44 43.26 -40.03
CA PRO A 549 -6.01 42.40 -41.13
C PRO A 549 -4.64 41.78 -40.90
N ALA A 550 -4.41 40.66 -41.59
CA ALA A 550 -3.13 39.97 -41.67
C ALA A 550 -2.02 40.93 -42.10
N SER A 551 -1.01 41.09 -41.25
CA SER A 551 0.32 41.47 -41.71
C SER A 551 1.07 40.18 -41.98
N THR A 552 1.56 40.04 -43.20
CA THR A 552 2.38 38.94 -43.71
C THR A 552 3.59 39.58 -44.39
N PRO A 553 4.73 38.89 -44.49
CA PRO A 553 5.43 38.10 -43.48
C PRO A 553 6.57 38.89 -42.82
#